data_AF-A0A936PK85-F1
#
_entry.id   AF-A0A936PK85-F1
#
_cell.length_a   1.000
_cell.length_b   1.000
_cell.length_c   1.000
_cell.angle_alpha   90.00
_cell.angle_beta   90.00
_cell.angle_gamma   90.00
#
_symmetry.space_group_name_H-M   'P 1'
#
loop_
_entity.id
_entity.type
_entity.pdbx_description
1 polymer ?
#
loop_
_entity_poly.entity_id
_entity_poly.type
_entity_poly.pdbx_seq_one_letter_code
_entity_poly.pdbx_strand_id
1 'polypeptide(L)'
;MGFITNLRIKLGQRLLKKEAAKLHRNRKAVNLEATHEIGILFHMQSESDYDRVSRFSRELQEVGKRVQVIGFYDYRKLPPYYAQKLAYDIILPGHLDIFYRPKVDFVAKFIEYEFDMLIDLATSDDFPLHYIATLSKAGFKLGRSSGEEGLPFDLMIETHDLIESDELIRQLVHYTSVFKLQ
;
A
#
# COMPACT_ATOMS: atom_id res chain seq x y z
N MET A 1 -16.68 -3.39 13.63
CA MET A 1 -15.57 -3.19 14.59
C MET A 1 -16.12 -2.68 15.93
N GLY A 2 -15.57 -3.12 17.07
CA GLY A 2 -16.03 -2.68 18.40
C GLY A 2 -15.44 -1.34 18.87
N PHE A 3 -16.06 -0.69 19.86
CA PHE A 3 -15.66 0.62 20.39
C PHE A 3 -14.19 0.69 20.85
N ILE A 4 -13.72 -0.35 21.56
CA ILE A 4 -12.34 -0.44 22.07
C ILE A 4 -11.33 -0.44 20.90
N THR A 5 -11.64 -1.16 19.82
CA THR A 5 -10.80 -1.19 18.61
C THR A 5 -10.68 0.21 18.00
N ASN A 6 -11.80 0.92 17.86
CA ASN A 6 -11.80 2.25 17.28
C ASN A 6 -10.96 3.24 18.12
N LEU A 7 -11.00 3.11 19.46
CA LEU A 7 -10.16 3.93 20.33
C LEU A 7 -8.67 3.62 20.15
N ARG A 8 -8.31 2.33 20.08
CA ARG A 8 -6.94 1.88 19.83
C ARG A 8 -6.39 2.39 18.50
N ILE A 9 -7.19 2.31 17.43
CA ILE A 9 -6.86 2.84 16.11
C ILE A 9 -6.67 4.36 16.15
N LYS A 10 -7.58 5.12 16.80
CA LYS A 10 -7.43 6.57 16.96
C LYS A 10 -6.14 6.97 17.69
N LEU A 11 -5.75 6.21 18.71
CA LEU A 11 -4.46 6.40 19.39
C LEU A 11 -3.29 6.07 18.45
N GLY A 12 -3.39 4.98 17.69
CA GLY A 12 -2.44 4.61 16.64
C GLY A 12 -2.25 5.72 15.61
N GLN A 13 -3.33 6.30 15.08
CA GLN A 13 -3.30 7.42 14.14
C GLN A 13 -2.61 8.66 14.72
N ARG A 14 -2.82 8.96 16.01
CA ARG A 14 -2.12 10.08 16.67
C ARG A 14 -0.62 9.83 16.80
N LEU A 15 -0.21 8.60 17.10
CA LEU A 15 1.20 8.21 17.12
C LEU A 15 1.80 8.28 15.71
N LEU A 16 1.10 7.76 14.71
CA LEU A 16 1.48 7.82 13.31
C LEU A 16 1.73 9.26 12.86
N LYS A 17 0.83 10.21 13.16
CA LYS A 17 1.04 11.63 12.82
C LYS A 17 2.34 12.20 13.39
N LYS A 18 2.71 11.81 14.62
CA LYS A 18 3.99 12.23 15.24
C LYS A 18 5.21 11.58 14.60
N GLU A 19 5.10 10.31 14.19
CA GLU A 19 6.15 9.59 13.46
C GLU A 19 6.34 10.19 12.06
N ALA A 20 5.24 10.41 11.33
CA ALA A 20 5.22 11.00 9.99
C ALA A 20 5.79 12.43 9.96
N ALA A 21 5.56 13.24 11.01
CA ALA A 21 6.10 14.59 11.10
C ALA A 21 7.65 14.64 11.14
N LYS A 22 8.30 13.51 11.45
CA LYS A 22 9.77 13.38 11.46
C LYS A 22 10.32 12.75 10.18
N LEU A 23 9.43 12.30 9.28
CA LEU A 23 9.83 11.62 8.07
C LEU A 23 10.39 12.64 7.07
N HIS A 24 11.62 12.41 6.65
CA HIS A 24 12.20 13.09 5.49
C HIS A 24 12.11 12.15 4.29
N ARG A 25 11.46 12.62 3.23
CA ARG A 25 11.25 11.86 1.99
C ARG A 25 11.71 12.69 0.81
N ASN A 26 12.57 12.10 -0.03
CA ASN A 26 12.98 12.72 -1.28
C ASN A 26 11.88 12.53 -2.33
N ARG A 27 10.95 13.49 -2.39
CA ARG A 27 9.81 13.40 -3.31
C ARG A 27 10.28 13.60 -4.74
N LYS A 28 10.00 12.64 -5.60
CA LYS A 28 10.33 12.69 -7.03
C LYS A 28 9.15 12.12 -7.81
N ALA A 29 8.45 12.99 -8.54
CA ALA A 29 7.46 12.51 -9.49
C ALA A 29 8.17 11.65 -10.54
N VAL A 30 7.64 10.45 -10.80
CA VAL A 30 8.15 9.52 -11.80
C VAL A 30 6.97 8.92 -12.56
N ASN A 31 7.16 8.65 -13.85
CA ASN A 31 6.22 7.90 -14.65
C ASN A 31 6.50 6.39 -14.50
N LEU A 32 5.52 5.55 -14.81
CA LEU A 32 5.65 4.09 -14.61
C LEU A 32 6.76 3.49 -15.48
N GLU A 33 6.99 4.07 -16.66
CA GLU A 33 8.04 3.65 -17.59
C GLU A 33 9.45 3.82 -17.00
N ALA A 34 9.76 4.96 -16.37
CA ALA A 34 11.07 5.25 -15.79
C ALA A 34 11.28 4.66 -14.38
N THR A 35 10.19 4.27 -13.71
CA THR A 35 10.22 3.62 -12.39
C THR A 35 10.89 2.25 -12.48
N HIS A 36 11.74 1.85 -11.52
CA HIS A 36 12.37 0.52 -11.49
C HIS A 36 11.97 -0.28 -10.25
N GLU A 37 11.99 0.35 -9.08
CA GLU A 37 11.67 -0.28 -7.80
C GLU A 37 10.26 0.12 -7.34
N ILE A 38 9.34 -0.84 -7.24
CA ILE A 38 7.92 -0.62 -6.98
C ILE A 38 7.48 -1.36 -5.71
N GLY A 39 6.88 -0.63 -4.77
CA GLY A 39 6.14 -1.19 -3.65
C GLY A 39 4.65 -1.23 -3.95
N ILE A 40 3.97 -2.32 -3.58
CA ILE A 40 2.50 -2.44 -3.70
C ILE A 40 1.89 -2.81 -2.35
N LEU A 41 0.84 -2.09 -1.95
CA LEU A 41 0.02 -2.40 -0.77
C LEU A 41 -1.39 -2.80 -1.21
N PHE A 42 -1.96 -3.84 -0.60
CA PHE A 42 -3.33 -4.25 -0.87
C PHE A 42 -3.99 -4.96 0.32
N HIS A 43 -5.32 -4.87 0.40
CA HIS A 43 -6.11 -5.68 1.32
C HIS A 43 -6.51 -6.98 0.61
N MET A 44 -6.09 -8.12 1.14
CA MET A 44 -6.44 -9.44 0.62
C MET A 44 -7.75 -9.90 1.28
N GLN A 45 -8.91 -9.63 0.69
CA GLN A 45 -10.18 -10.08 1.26
C GLN A 45 -10.65 -11.40 0.62
N SER A 46 -10.25 -11.61 -0.63
CA SER A 46 -10.65 -12.75 -1.46
C SER A 46 -9.48 -13.29 -2.30
N GLU A 47 -9.69 -14.46 -2.90
CA GLU A 47 -8.79 -15.01 -3.92
C GLU A 47 -8.71 -14.09 -5.14
N SER A 48 -9.82 -13.44 -5.51
CA SER A 48 -9.88 -12.47 -6.60
C SER A 48 -8.92 -11.29 -6.37
N ASP A 49 -8.85 -10.76 -5.14
CA ASP A 49 -7.93 -9.67 -4.80
C ASP A 49 -6.47 -10.11 -4.94
N TYR A 50 -6.18 -11.32 -4.45
CA TYR A 50 -4.84 -11.91 -4.56
C TYR A 50 -4.45 -12.13 -6.03
N ASP A 51 -5.34 -12.69 -6.85
CA ASP A 51 -5.10 -12.97 -8.26
C ASP A 51 -4.90 -11.69 -9.08
N ARG A 52 -5.70 -10.67 -8.78
CA ARG A 52 -5.59 -9.34 -9.39
C ARG A 52 -4.23 -8.70 -9.12
N VAL A 53 -3.83 -8.61 -7.86
CA VAL A 53 -2.53 -8.02 -7.49
C VAL A 53 -1.38 -8.89 -7.99
N SER A 54 -1.56 -10.22 -7.99
CA SER A 54 -0.63 -11.18 -8.58
C SER A 54 -0.40 -10.97 -10.07
N ARG A 55 -1.47 -10.71 -10.83
CA ARG A 55 -1.40 -10.42 -12.26
C ARG A 55 -0.67 -9.11 -12.50
N PHE A 56 -1.08 -8.05 -11.80
CA PHE A 56 -0.47 -6.72 -11.95
C PHE A 56 1.03 -6.73 -11.60
N SER A 57 1.41 -7.34 -10.47
CA SER A 57 2.82 -7.49 -10.11
C SER A 57 3.62 -8.25 -11.17
N ARG A 58 3.02 -9.27 -11.80
CA ARG A 58 3.68 -10.05 -12.85
C ARG A 58 3.88 -9.21 -14.11
N GLU A 59 2.87 -8.46 -14.54
CA GLU A 59 2.98 -7.56 -15.71
C GLU A 59 4.10 -6.53 -15.54
N LEU A 60 4.26 -5.97 -14.33
CA LEU A 60 5.37 -5.07 -14.00
C LEU A 60 6.73 -5.80 -14.06
N GLN A 61 6.81 -7.02 -13.52
CA GLN A 61 8.03 -7.81 -13.54
C GLN A 61 8.43 -8.23 -14.97
N GLU A 62 7.47 -8.54 -15.83
CA GLU A 62 7.69 -8.90 -17.24
C GLU A 62 8.33 -7.75 -18.04
N VAL A 63 8.04 -6.49 -17.67
CA VAL A 63 8.71 -5.31 -18.26
C VAL A 63 9.96 -4.87 -17.47
N GLY A 64 10.51 -5.77 -16.65
CA GLY A 64 11.80 -5.60 -15.97
C GLY A 64 11.76 -4.81 -14.67
N LYS A 65 10.58 -4.54 -14.10
CA LYS A 65 10.47 -3.86 -12.80
C LYS A 65 10.73 -4.82 -11.65
N ARG A 66 11.29 -4.28 -10.57
CA ARG A 66 11.38 -4.98 -9.28
C ARG A 66 10.19 -4.60 -8.43
N VAL A 67 9.48 -5.60 -7.95
CA VAL A 67 8.22 -5.41 -7.23
C VAL A 67 8.30 -6.12 -5.88
N GLN A 68 7.96 -5.39 -4.82
CA GLN A 68 7.68 -5.94 -3.49
C GLN A 68 6.22 -5.67 -3.13
N VAL A 69 5.55 -6.66 -2.57
CA VAL A 69 4.12 -6.57 -2.25
C VAL A 69 3.90 -6.86 -0.78
N ILE A 70 3.19 -5.96 -0.09
CA ILE A 70 2.63 -6.21 1.23
C ILE A 70 1.12 -6.32 1.15
N GLY A 71 0.59 -7.46 1.59
CA GLY A 71 -0.85 -7.66 1.76
C GLY A 71 -1.26 -7.60 3.23
N PHE A 72 -2.47 -7.16 3.53
CA PHE A 72 -3.12 -7.39 4.84
C PHE A 72 -4.21 -8.46 4.71
N TYR A 73 -4.24 -9.41 5.65
CA TYR A 73 -5.27 -10.46 5.71
C TYR A 73 -5.94 -10.44 7.09
N ASP A 74 -7.28 -10.45 7.12
CA ASP A 74 -8.04 -10.32 8.37
C ASP A 74 -8.00 -11.56 9.27
N TYR A 75 -7.60 -12.71 8.71
CA TYR A 75 -7.62 -13.98 9.43
C TYR A 75 -6.24 -14.40 9.92
N ARG A 76 -6.22 -15.16 11.01
CA ARG A 76 -4.97 -15.57 11.69
C ARG A 76 -4.12 -16.57 10.91
N LYS A 77 -4.68 -17.19 9.89
CA LYS A 77 -4.01 -18.19 9.05
C LYS A 77 -4.22 -17.81 7.61
N LEU A 78 -3.18 -17.94 6.80
CA LEU A 78 -3.25 -17.70 5.37
C LEU A 78 -4.26 -18.65 4.71
N PRO A 79 -4.97 -18.17 3.68
CA PRO A 79 -5.94 -19.00 2.98
C PRO A 79 -5.25 -20.05 2.11
N PRO A 80 -5.92 -21.16 1.77
CA PRO A 80 -5.34 -22.22 0.93
C PRO A 80 -4.91 -21.77 -0.47
N TYR A 81 -5.58 -20.75 -1.02
CA TYR A 81 -5.26 -20.17 -2.34
C TYR A 81 -4.00 -19.30 -2.33
N TYR A 82 -3.48 -18.93 -1.15
CA TYR A 82 -2.25 -18.16 -1.07
C TYR A 82 -1.04 -19.04 -1.38
N ALA A 83 -0.53 -18.91 -2.60
CA ALA A 83 0.78 -19.44 -2.96
C ALA A 83 1.86 -18.50 -2.43
N GLN A 84 2.73 -19.00 -1.55
CA GLN A 84 3.88 -18.23 -1.06
C GLN A 84 4.77 -17.84 -2.25
N LYS A 85 4.93 -16.53 -2.44
CA LYS A 85 5.81 -15.93 -3.44
C LYS A 85 6.91 -15.16 -2.72
N LEU A 86 8.15 -15.26 -3.18
CA LEU A 86 9.30 -14.57 -2.56
C LEU A 86 9.13 -13.05 -2.46
N ALA A 87 8.33 -12.45 -3.34
CA ALA A 87 8.08 -11.01 -3.38
C ALA A 87 6.87 -10.55 -2.53
N TYR A 88 6.14 -11.47 -1.89
CA TYR A 88 4.88 -11.19 -1.20
C TYR A 88 5.02 -11.47 0.29
N ASP A 89 4.91 -10.43 1.10
CA ASP A 89 4.78 -10.56 2.54
C ASP A 89 3.35 -10.23 2.99
N ILE A 90 2.78 -11.04 3.87
CA ILE A 90 1.40 -10.87 4.33
C ILE A 90 1.35 -10.54 5.84
N ILE A 91 0.73 -9.42 6.16
CA ILE A 91 0.41 -9.00 7.52
C ILE A 91 -0.84 -9.77 7.96
N LEU A 92 -0.71 -10.48 9.08
CA LEU A 92 -1.81 -11.14 9.77
C LEU A 92 -2.16 -10.36 11.03
N PRO A 93 -3.33 -10.59 11.65
CA PRO A 93 -3.69 -9.88 12.88
C PRO A 93 -2.70 -10.09 14.04
N GLY A 94 -2.00 -11.22 14.06
CA GLY A 94 -0.96 -11.52 15.05
C GLY A 94 0.30 -10.64 14.92
N HIS A 95 0.49 -9.96 13.79
CA HIS A 95 1.60 -9.01 13.57
C HIS A 95 1.25 -7.59 14.03
N LEU A 96 0.01 -7.35 14.48
CA LEU A 96 -0.44 -6.03 14.90
C LEU A 96 -0.24 -5.83 16.40
N ASP A 97 0.24 -4.65 16.79
CA ASP A 97 0.36 -4.28 18.20
C ASP A 97 -0.98 -3.80 18.80
N ILE A 98 -0.92 -3.39 20.07
CA ILE A 98 -2.09 -2.89 20.78
C ILE A 98 -2.70 -1.61 20.16
N PHE A 99 -2.03 -0.94 19.23
CA PHE A 99 -2.53 0.23 18.52
C PHE A 99 -2.84 -0.07 17.04
N TYR A 100 -2.93 -1.36 16.67
CA TYR A 100 -3.15 -1.81 15.30
C TYR A 100 -2.00 -1.44 14.33
N ARG A 101 -0.81 -1.14 14.85
CA ARG A 101 0.37 -0.90 14.02
C ARG A 101 1.01 -2.24 13.66
N PRO A 102 1.39 -2.48 12.40
CA PRO A 102 2.15 -3.67 12.03
C PRO A 102 3.57 -3.61 12.63
N LYS A 103 3.88 -4.56 13.51
CA LYS A 103 5.17 -4.70 14.21
C LYS A 103 5.84 -6.01 13.83
N VAL A 104 6.32 -6.07 12.60
CA VAL A 104 7.05 -7.21 12.04
C VAL A 104 8.17 -6.72 11.13
N ASP A 105 9.27 -7.47 11.07
CA ASP A 105 10.52 -7.02 10.45
C ASP A 105 10.41 -6.68 8.96
N PHE A 106 9.63 -7.46 8.19
CA PHE A 106 9.44 -7.18 6.77
C PHE A 106 8.75 -5.83 6.54
N VAL A 107 7.86 -5.41 7.44
CA VAL A 107 7.21 -4.10 7.36
C VAL A 107 8.19 -2.98 7.64
N ALA A 108 9.06 -3.14 8.65
CA ALA A 108 10.09 -2.15 8.94
C ALA A 108 11.05 -1.97 7.74
N LYS A 109 11.47 -3.09 7.12
CA LYS A 109 12.31 -3.08 5.92
C LYS A 109 11.62 -2.41 4.74
N PHE A 110 10.35 -2.71 4.50
CA PHE A 110 9.58 -2.12 3.42
C PHE A 110 9.38 -0.61 3.59
N ILE A 111 9.11 -0.15 4.82
CA ILE A 111 8.97 1.28 5.13
C ILE A 111 10.29 2.04 4.85
N GLU A 112 11.42 1.45 5.25
CA GLU A 112 12.75 2.05 5.08
C GLU A 112 13.27 1.99 3.64
N TYR A 113 12.71 1.12 2.80
CA TYR A 113 13.13 0.98 1.42
C TYR A 113 12.68 2.18 0.58
N GLU A 114 13.62 2.77 -0.16
CA GLU A 114 13.39 3.93 -1.02
C GLU A 114 12.91 3.47 -2.40
N PHE A 115 11.67 3.00 -2.48
CA PHE A 115 11.04 2.70 -3.77
C PHE A 115 11.01 3.95 -4.65
N ASP A 116 11.13 3.77 -5.97
CA ASP A 116 10.81 4.86 -6.90
C ASP A 116 9.32 5.22 -6.78
N MET A 117 8.48 4.19 -6.70
CA MET A 117 7.03 4.31 -6.62
C MET A 117 6.42 3.36 -5.59
N LEU A 118 5.50 3.88 -4.77
CA LEU A 118 4.60 3.09 -3.94
C LEU A 118 3.19 3.19 -4.49
N ILE A 119 2.53 2.06 -4.66
CA ILE A 119 1.15 1.95 -5.10
C ILE A 119 0.32 1.38 -3.96
N ASP A 120 -0.56 2.20 -3.38
CA ASP A 120 -1.52 1.77 -2.39
C ASP A 120 -2.88 1.50 -3.03
N LEU A 121 -3.25 0.22 -3.08
CA LEU A 121 -4.54 -0.25 -3.60
C LEU A 121 -5.59 -0.44 -2.49
N ALA A 122 -5.21 -0.23 -1.23
CA ALA A 122 -6.12 -0.37 -0.09
C ALA A 122 -7.01 0.86 0.08
N THR A 123 -7.95 0.74 1.01
CA THR A 123 -8.78 1.88 1.44
C THR A 123 -8.08 2.63 2.57
N SER A 124 -8.38 3.91 2.75
CA SER A 124 -7.80 4.69 3.86
C SER A 124 -8.23 4.16 5.24
N ASP A 125 -9.34 3.42 5.31
CA ASP A 125 -9.84 2.78 6.53
C ASP A 125 -8.95 1.60 6.99
N ASP A 126 -8.11 1.06 6.11
CA ASP A 126 -7.18 -0.02 6.42
C ASP A 126 -5.95 0.50 7.15
N PHE A 127 -6.14 0.80 8.45
CA PHE A 127 -5.11 1.44 9.27
C PHE A 127 -3.72 0.77 9.20
N PRO A 128 -3.57 -0.57 9.20
CA PRO A 128 -2.26 -1.20 9.05
C PRO A 128 -1.55 -0.84 7.73
N LEU A 129 -2.27 -0.80 6.62
CA LEU A 129 -1.71 -0.47 5.30
C LEU A 129 -1.49 1.05 5.18
N HIS A 130 -2.43 1.85 5.67
CA HIS A 130 -2.27 3.31 5.75
C HIS A 130 -1.05 3.72 6.60
N TYR A 131 -0.76 2.99 7.68
CA TYR A 131 0.46 3.19 8.49
C TYR A 131 1.73 3.02 7.65
N ILE A 132 1.79 1.97 6.84
CA ILE A 132 2.93 1.69 5.95
C ILE A 132 3.02 2.74 4.84
N ALA A 133 1.90 3.04 4.17
CA ALA A 133 1.82 4.05 3.13
C ALA A 133 2.30 5.41 3.64
N THR A 134 1.93 5.78 4.86
CA THR A 134 2.32 7.05 5.48
C THR A 134 3.82 7.10 5.76
N LEU A 135 4.38 6.06 6.36
CA LEU A 135 5.79 6.07 6.80
C LEU A 135 6.80 5.70 5.70
N SER A 136 6.36 5.05 4.62
CA SER A 136 7.23 4.64 3.51
C SER A 136 8.09 5.80 2.98
N LYS A 137 9.35 5.49 2.65
CA LYS A 137 10.29 6.46 2.05
C LYS A 137 10.20 6.60 0.54
N ALA A 138 9.23 5.94 -0.10
CA ALA A 138 9.08 5.93 -1.56
C ALA A 138 9.09 7.34 -2.20
N GLY A 139 9.80 7.51 -3.32
CA GLY A 139 9.94 8.79 -4.02
C GLY A 139 8.61 9.35 -4.54
N PHE A 140 7.71 8.48 -4.98
CA PHE A 140 6.38 8.84 -5.43
C PHE A 140 5.32 7.90 -4.85
N LYS A 141 4.26 8.43 -4.25
CA LYS A 141 3.20 7.62 -3.63
C LYS A 141 1.87 7.81 -4.35
N LEU A 142 1.26 6.71 -4.73
CA LEU A 142 -0.03 6.66 -5.41
C LEU A 142 -1.07 5.99 -4.53
N GLY A 143 -2.31 6.49 -4.57
CA GLY A 143 -3.40 5.88 -3.81
C GLY A 143 -4.77 6.39 -4.21
N ARG A 144 -5.79 5.96 -3.48
CA ARG A 144 -7.18 6.42 -3.67
C ARG A 144 -7.40 7.74 -2.96
N SER A 145 -8.21 8.61 -3.57
CA SER A 145 -8.81 9.72 -2.83
C SER A 145 -9.94 9.17 -1.95
N SER A 146 -9.96 9.54 -0.68
CA SER A 146 -11.01 9.14 0.27
C SER A 146 -11.78 10.33 0.88
N GLY A 147 -11.56 11.55 0.36
CA GLY A 147 -12.09 12.77 0.95
C GLY A 147 -11.47 13.14 2.31
N GLU A 148 -10.54 12.34 2.81
CA GLU A 148 -9.79 12.62 4.03
C GLU A 148 -8.62 13.57 3.76
N GLU A 149 -8.40 14.51 4.68
CA GLU A 149 -7.25 15.41 4.62
C GLU A 149 -5.96 14.72 5.08
N GLY A 150 -4.85 15.06 4.42
CA GLY A 150 -3.51 14.65 4.87
C GLY A 150 -3.13 13.21 4.51
N LEU A 151 -3.75 12.62 3.49
CA LEU A 151 -3.30 11.37 2.90
C LEU A 151 -1.84 11.49 2.42
N PRO A 152 -1.03 10.41 2.48
CA PRO A 152 0.40 10.48 2.19
C PRO A 152 0.73 10.46 0.69
N PHE A 153 -0.27 10.51 -0.19
CA PHE A 153 -0.12 10.29 -1.63
C PHE A 153 0.22 11.58 -2.37
N ASP A 154 1.07 11.46 -3.39
CA ASP A 154 1.45 12.55 -4.29
C ASP A 154 0.50 12.64 -5.50
N LEU A 155 -0.09 11.51 -5.90
CA LEU A 155 -1.17 11.45 -6.89
C LEU A 155 -2.26 10.52 -6.35
N MET A 156 -3.49 11.05 -6.37
CA MET A 156 -4.67 10.35 -5.88
C MET A 156 -5.67 10.17 -7.01
N ILE A 157 -6.33 9.02 -7.03
CA ILE A 157 -7.37 8.73 -8.00
C ILE A 157 -8.72 8.80 -7.31
N GLU A 158 -9.60 9.66 -7.83
CA GLU A 158 -10.98 9.74 -7.40
C GLU A 158 -11.78 8.60 -8.03
N THR A 159 -12.21 7.67 -7.19
CA THR A 159 -13.11 6.59 -7.58
C THR A 159 -14.49 6.89 -7.03
N HIS A 160 -15.51 6.95 -7.88
CA HIS A 160 -16.87 7.38 -7.48
C HIS A 160 -17.71 6.30 -6.78
N ASP A 161 -17.18 5.09 -6.58
CA ASP A 161 -17.84 4.00 -5.85
C ASP A 161 -16.79 3.05 -5.25
N LEU A 162 -17.24 1.96 -4.60
CA LEU A 162 -16.47 0.75 -4.27
C LEU A 162 -15.93 0.08 -5.55
N ILE A 163 -15.18 0.84 -6.33
CA ILE A 163 -14.54 0.41 -7.55
C ILE A 163 -13.56 -0.70 -7.15
N GLU A 164 -13.79 -1.85 -7.75
CA GLU A 164 -12.89 -3.00 -7.68
C GLU A 164 -11.49 -2.57 -8.08
N SER A 165 -10.48 -3.03 -7.34
CA SER A 165 -9.08 -2.61 -7.49
C SER A 165 -8.53 -2.72 -8.92
N ASP A 166 -9.19 -3.44 -9.84
CA ASP A 166 -8.86 -3.51 -11.27
C ASP A 166 -8.92 -2.15 -11.96
N GLU A 167 -9.99 -1.39 -11.75
CA GLU A 167 -10.14 -0.09 -12.40
C GLU A 167 -9.19 0.94 -11.76
N LEU A 168 -8.93 0.83 -10.45
CA LEU A 168 -7.88 1.62 -9.81
C LEU A 168 -6.51 1.32 -10.44
N ILE A 169 -6.15 0.04 -10.60
CA ILE A 169 -4.90 -0.36 -11.27
C ILE A 169 -4.86 0.20 -12.70
N ARG A 170 -5.94 0.08 -13.47
CA ARG A 170 -6.02 0.61 -14.84
C ARG A 170 -5.83 2.12 -14.88
N GLN A 171 -6.50 2.86 -14.01
CA GLN A 171 -6.38 4.31 -13.94
C GLN A 171 -4.97 4.72 -13.48
N LEU A 172 -4.39 4.03 -12.49
CA LEU A 172 -3.01 4.25 -12.06
C LEU A 172 -2.04 4.07 -13.21
N VAL A 173 -2.12 2.94 -13.92
CA VAL A 173 -1.27 2.66 -15.09
C VAL A 173 -1.48 3.72 -16.17
N HIS A 174 -2.73 4.07 -16.47
CA HIS A 174 -3.06 5.08 -17.48
C HIS A 174 -2.43 6.44 -17.13
N TYR A 175 -2.75 6.99 -15.96
CA TYR A 175 -2.25 8.30 -15.56
C TYR A 175 -0.73 8.33 -15.46
N THR A 176 -0.12 7.31 -14.86
CA THR A 176 1.35 7.22 -14.73
C THR A 176 2.07 6.93 -16.04
N SER A 177 1.38 6.51 -17.11
CA SER A 177 1.96 6.33 -18.45
C SER A 177 1.76 7.56 -19.35
N VAL A 178 0.69 8.33 -19.12
CA VAL A 178 0.37 9.53 -19.93
C VAL A 178 1.17 10.76 -19.47
N PHE A 179 1.55 10.84 -18.19
CA PHE A 179 2.41 11.93 -17.70
C PHE A 179 3.82 11.83 -18.29
N LYS A 180 4.12 12.73 -19.23
CA LYS A 180 5.50 13.03 -19.65
C LYS A 180 6.08 14.05 -18.68
N LEU A 181 7.03 13.62 -17.85
CA LEU A 181 7.84 14.54 -17.05
C LEU A 181 8.81 15.25 -18.01
N GLN A 182 8.72 16.58 -18.07
CA GLN A 182 9.65 17.44 -18.79
C GLN A 182 11.00 17.52 -18.08
#